data_AF-A0A7C4P9Q3-F1
#
_entry.id   AF-A0A7C4P9Q3-F1
#
_cell.length_a   1.000
_cell.length_b   1.000
_cell.length_c   1.000
_cell.angle_alpha   90.00
_cell.angle_beta   90.00
_cell.angle_gamma   90.00
#
_symmetry.space_group_name_H-M   'P 1'
#
loop_
_entity.id
_entity.type
_entity.pdbx_description
1 polymer ?
#
loop_
_entity_poly.entity_id
_entity_poly.type
_entity_poly.pdbx_seq_one_letter_code
_entity_poly.pdbx_strand_id
1 'polypeptide(L)'
;MKTLFNKELIEKYDRPGPRYTSYPPATEFHIGVGKEDYKRKLLESNKKKRPLSIYVHIPFCESACWFCGCNVIISHRKDVSRKYLDYLYKEIDLISQYLDLSRPVVQLHWGGGTPNFLTNEEMRELYGKLSQTFQIDKEGEISIEIDPRYLSEGQLETIRDL
;
A
#
# COMPACT_ATOMS: atom_id res chain seq x y z
N MET A 1 -32.07 7.46 12.46
CA MET A 1 -31.44 8.61 13.16
C MET A 1 -31.49 9.81 12.22
N LYS A 2 -32.25 10.87 12.52
CA LYS A 2 -32.24 12.09 11.69
C LYS A 2 -31.04 12.93 12.09
N THR A 3 -30.03 13.02 11.24
CA THR A 3 -28.91 13.95 11.43
C THR A 3 -29.47 15.38 11.31
N LEU A 4 -29.55 16.10 12.43
CA LEU A 4 -29.94 17.50 12.45
C LEU A 4 -28.75 18.35 12.00
N PHE A 5 -28.90 19.03 10.87
CA PHE A 5 -27.93 20.02 10.41
C PHE A 5 -27.88 21.17 11.41
N ASN A 6 -26.70 21.44 11.97
CA ASN A 6 -26.46 22.55 12.90
C ASN A 6 -25.27 23.37 12.41
N LYS A 7 -25.57 24.50 11.77
CA LYS A 7 -24.58 25.42 11.20
C LYS A 7 -23.64 25.99 12.27
N GLU A 8 -24.19 26.37 13.43
CA GLU A 8 -23.41 26.97 14.53
C GLU A 8 -22.33 26.03 15.05
N LEU A 9 -22.62 24.73 15.15
CA LEU A 9 -21.63 23.72 15.55
C LEU A 9 -20.54 23.55 14.50
N ILE A 10 -20.89 23.55 13.21
CA ILE A 10 -19.92 23.44 12.13
C ILE A 10 -18.98 24.66 12.18
N GLU A 11 -19.51 25.88 12.22
CA GLU A 11 -18.70 27.11 12.30
C GLU A 11 -17.83 27.16 13.57
N LYS A 12 -18.30 26.61 14.69
CA LYS A 12 -17.52 26.54 15.93
C LYS A 12 -16.30 25.61 15.82
N TYR A 13 -16.45 24.47 15.14
CA TYR A 13 -15.45 23.39 15.09
C TYR A 13 -14.68 23.28 13.77
N ASP A 14 -14.99 24.10 12.77
CA ASP A 14 -14.21 24.24 11.53
C ASP A 14 -12.85 24.93 11.81
N ARG A 15 -11.95 24.18 12.43
CA ARG A 15 -10.60 24.61 12.82
C ARG A 15 -9.60 23.52 12.42
N PRO A 16 -8.35 23.88 12.07
CA PRO A 16 -7.30 22.89 11.82
C PRO A 16 -7.14 21.95 13.02
N GLY A 17 -7.18 20.64 12.75
CA GLY A 17 -7.01 19.59 13.74
C GLY A 17 -6.07 18.49 13.24
N PRO A 18 -5.54 17.65 14.13
CA PRO A 18 -4.68 16.54 13.74
C PRO A 18 -5.46 15.54 12.89
N ARG A 19 -4.84 15.08 11.80
CA ARG A 19 -5.38 14.00 10.98
C ARG A 19 -5.13 12.67 11.72
N TYR A 20 -6.17 12.13 12.36
CA TYR A 20 -6.10 10.85 13.07
C TYR A 20 -6.08 9.66 12.10
N THR A 21 -4.97 9.49 11.38
CA THR A 21 -4.73 8.32 10.50
C THR A 21 -4.27 7.09 11.29
N SER A 22 -3.59 7.29 12.41
CA SER A 22 -3.20 6.27 13.38
C SER A 22 -3.05 6.89 14.77
N TYR A 23 -2.95 6.04 15.79
CA TYR A 23 -2.63 6.47 17.14
C TYR A 23 -1.52 5.58 17.75
N PRO A 24 -0.38 6.16 18.20
CA PRO A 24 -0.01 7.56 18.06
C PRO A 24 0.12 8.02 16.58
N PRO A 25 0.00 9.33 16.29
CA PRO A 25 0.12 9.85 14.93
C PRO A 25 1.57 9.77 14.43
N ALA A 26 1.76 9.91 13.11
CA ALA A 26 3.09 9.87 12.48
C ALA A 26 4.04 10.98 12.96
N THR A 27 3.51 12.07 13.56
CA THR A 27 4.34 13.11 14.21
C THR A 27 5.15 12.60 15.40
N GLU A 28 4.77 11.44 15.95
CA GLU A 28 5.50 10.76 17.01
C GLU A 28 6.58 9.81 16.47
N PHE A 29 6.74 9.67 15.15
CA PHE A 29 7.80 8.84 14.59
C PHE A 29 9.16 9.50 14.81
N HIS A 30 10.13 8.71 15.25
CA HIS A 30 11.49 9.17 15.52
C HIS A 30 12.51 8.10 15.16
N ILE A 31 13.77 8.51 14.96
CA ILE A 31 14.88 7.64 14.53
C ILE A 31 15.35 6.63 15.59
N GLY A 32 14.73 6.63 16.77
CA GLY A 32 15.08 5.74 17.88
C GLY A 32 14.55 4.32 17.72
N VAL A 33 13.62 4.08 16.78
CA VAL A 33 13.17 2.75 16.39
C VAL A 33 14.06 2.24 15.26
N GLY A 34 14.98 1.34 15.60
CA GLY A 34 15.98 0.83 14.66
C GLY A 34 15.63 -0.51 14.03
N LYS A 35 16.56 -1.05 13.23
CA LYS A 35 16.43 -2.35 12.57
C LYS A 35 16.16 -3.52 13.53
N GLU A 36 16.81 -3.52 14.70
CA GLU A 36 16.66 -4.61 15.68
C GLU A 36 15.29 -4.54 16.38
N ASP A 37 14.77 -3.33 16.62
CA ASP A 37 13.40 -3.14 17.13
C ASP A 37 12.37 -3.63 16.14
N TYR A 38 12.54 -3.27 14.87
CA TYR A 38 11.65 -3.73 13.79
C TYR A 38 11.67 -5.26 13.67
N LYS A 39 12.86 -5.87 13.60
CA LYS A 39 13.02 -7.33 13.57
C LYS A 39 12.37 -8.01 14.77
N ARG A 40 12.60 -7.49 15.98
CA ARG A 40 11.97 -8.00 17.20
C ARG A 40 10.44 -7.94 17.12
N LYS A 41 9.87 -6.86 16.60
CA LYS A 41 8.42 -6.71 16.41
C LYS A 41 7.84 -7.68 15.40
N LEU A 42 8.54 -7.98 14.30
CA LEU A 42 8.14 -9.03 13.35
C LEU A 42 8.10 -10.41 14.03
N LEU A 43 9.14 -10.76 14.77
CA LEU A 43 9.21 -12.04 15.51
C LEU A 43 8.14 -12.13 16.62
N GLU A 44 7.87 -11.05 17.33
CA GLU A 44 6.76 -10.95 18.29
C GLU A 44 5.39 -11.12 17.60
N SER A 45 5.22 -10.56 16.40
CA SER A 45 4.00 -10.68 15.60
C SER A 45 3.69 -12.14 15.23
N ASN A 46 4.71 -12.93 14.88
CA ASN A 46 4.53 -14.35 14.56
C ASN A 46 3.90 -15.14 15.71
N LYS A 47 4.27 -14.82 16.97
CA LYS A 47 3.69 -15.47 18.15
C LYS A 47 2.19 -15.21 18.32
N LYS A 48 1.69 -14.08 17.80
CA LYS A 48 0.26 -13.72 17.85
C LYS A 48 -0.58 -14.44 16.81
N LYS A 49 0.04 -15.05 15.79
CA LYS A 49 -0.61 -15.84 14.72
C LYS A 49 -1.80 -15.15 14.04
N ARG A 50 -1.84 -13.81 14.05
CA ARG A 50 -2.91 -13.05 13.38
C ARG A 50 -2.73 -13.17 11.86
N PRO A 51 -3.80 -13.15 11.06
CA PRO A 51 -3.68 -12.97 9.61
C PRO A 51 -2.85 -11.74 9.24
N LEU A 52 -2.28 -11.75 8.04
CA LEU A 52 -1.47 -10.66 7.50
C LEU A 52 -2.31 -9.75 6.61
N SER A 53 -1.93 -8.48 6.59
CA SER A 53 -2.37 -7.48 5.62
C SER A 53 -1.11 -6.89 4.99
N ILE A 54 -1.05 -6.84 3.67
CA ILE A 54 0.08 -6.34 2.89
C ILE A 54 -0.36 -5.07 2.15
N TYR A 55 0.40 -4.00 2.34
CA TYR A 55 0.29 -2.78 1.55
C TYR A 55 1.53 -2.61 0.69
N VAL A 56 1.35 -2.46 -0.61
CA VAL A 56 2.43 -2.13 -1.55
C VAL A 56 2.23 -0.71 -2.03
N HIS A 57 3.21 0.14 -1.77
CA HIS A 57 3.23 1.50 -2.30
C HIS A 57 3.80 1.48 -3.73
N ILE A 58 3.09 2.01 -4.72
CA ILE A 58 3.60 2.26 -6.07
C ILE A 58 3.63 3.79 -6.25
N PRO A 59 4.80 4.44 -6.16
CA PRO A 59 4.86 5.90 -6.01
C PRO A 59 4.66 6.65 -7.33
N PHE A 60 4.48 5.98 -8.47
CA PHE A 60 4.53 6.66 -9.77
C PHE A 60 3.18 7.20 -10.22
N CYS A 61 3.20 8.42 -10.79
CA CYS A 61 2.07 9.00 -11.51
C CYS A 61 2.53 9.52 -12.87
N GLU A 62 1.67 9.40 -13.88
CA GLU A 62 1.91 9.96 -15.22
C GLU A 62 1.88 11.49 -15.24
N SER A 63 1.05 12.11 -14.41
CA SER A 63 0.92 13.57 -14.37
C SER A 63 0.67 14.07 -12.96
N ALA A 64 1.09 15.32 -12.71
CA ALA A 64 0.88 15.99 -11.43
C ALA A 64 -0.56 16.51 -11.30
N CYS A 65 -1.31 16.04 -10.30
CA CYS A 65 -2.56 16.65 -9.88
C CYS A 65 -2.26 17.80 -8.91
N TRP A 66 -2.73 19.02 -9.19
CA TRP A 66 -2.39 20.22 -8.39
C TRP A 66 -2.89 20.18 -6.94
N PHE A 67 -3.87 19.32 -6.66
CA PHE A 67 -4.41 19.10 -5.32
C PHE A 67 -3.78 17.91 -4.59
N CYS A 68 -2.82 17.19 -5.21
CA CYS A 68 -2.31 15.94 -4.67
C CYS A 68 -1.45 16.17 -3.42
N GLY A 69 -1.79 15.48 -2.33
CA GLY A 69 -0.99 15.42 -1.09
C GLY A 69 -0.40 14.04 -0.82
N CYS A 70 -0.39 13.14 -1.81
CA CYS A 70 0.15 11.78 -1.68
C CYS A 70 1.68 11.78 -1.83
N ASN A 71 2.34 10.75 -1.31
CA ASN A 71 3.76 10.50 -1.59
C ASN A 71 3.87 9.92 -3.00
N VAL A 72 4.31 10.73 -3.96
CA VAL A 72 4.35 10.35 -5.37
C VAL A 72 5.60 10.89 -6.07
N ILE A 73 5.93 10.25 -7.19
CA ILE A 73 6.98 10.59 -8.13
C ILE A 73 6.32 10.72 -9.50
N ILE A 74 6.36 11.93 -10.07
CA ILE A 74 5.82 12.17 -11.41
C ILE A 74 6.86 11.77 -12.44
N SER A 75 6.51 10.86 -13.35
CA SER A 75 7.41 10.37 -14.39
C SER A 75 6.65 9.94 -15.62
N HIS A 76 7.13 10.31 -16.81
CA HIS A 76 6.69 9.76 -18.09
C HIS A 76 7.54 8.58 -18.56
N ARG A 77 8.64 8.31 -17.84
CA ARG A 77 9.56 7.22 -18.13
C ARG A 77 9.05 5.95 -17.47
N LYS A 78 8.65 4.95 -18.27
CA LYS A 78 8.15 3.67 -17.75
C LYS A 78 9.22 2.82 -17.08
N ASP A 79 10.47 2.94 -17.52
CA ASP A 79 11.60 2.17 -17.00
C ASP A 79 11.95 2.44 -15.53
N VAL A 80 11.45 3.54 -14.95
CA VAL A 80 11.62 3.83 -13.51
C VAL A 80 10.95 2.80 -12.62
N SER A 81 9.84 2.20 -13.09
CA SER A 81 9.08 1.22 -12.33
C SER A 81 9.82 -0.12 -12.22
N ARG A 82 10.48 -0.57 -13.29
CA ARG A 82 11.36 -1.74 -13.27
C ARG A 82 12.39 -1.69 -12.14
N LYS A 83 13.16 -0.59 -12.05
CA LYS A 83 14.18 -0.43 -11.01
C LYS A 83 13.55 -0.46 -9.61
N TYR A 84 12.38 0.14 -9.44
CA TYR A 84 11.64 0.12 -8.18
C TYR A 84 11.23 -1.30 -7.79
N LEU A 85 10.66 -2.06 -8.73
CA LEU A 85 10.25 -3.45 -8.51
C LEU A 85 11.44 -4.34 -8.15
N ASP A 86 12.61 -4.15 -8.77
CA ASP A 86 13.82 -4.90 -8.42
C ASP A 86 14.25 -4.71 -6.96
N TYR A 87 14.06 -3.50 -6.40
CA TYR A 87 14.33 -3.25 -4.99
C TYR A 87 13.20 -3.74 -4.08
N LEU A 88 11.94 -3.59 -4.51
CA LEU A 88 10.78 -4.11 -3.80
C LEU A 88 10.87 -5.64 -3.64
N TYR A 89 11.31 -6.36 -4.67
CA TYR A 89 11.49 -7.82 -4.59
C TYR A 89 12.56 -8.22 -3.57
N LYS A 90 13.65 -7.46 -3.48
CA LYS A 90 14.68 -7.64 -2.43
C LYS A 90 14.13 -7.36 -1.04
N GLU A 91 13.26 -6.36 -0.90
CA GLU A 91 12.60 -6.05 0.37
C GLU A 91 11.63 -7.18 0.78
N ILE A 92 10.83 -7.71 -0.16
CA ILE A 92 9.97 -8.88 0.06
C ILE A 92 10.81 -10.07 0.55
N ASP A 93 11.93 -10.37 -0.12
CA ASP A 93 12.84 -11.45 0.27
C ASP A 93 13.52 -11.22 1.63
N LEU A 94 13.78 -9.98 1.99
CA LEU A 94 14.37 -9.64 3.28
C LEU A 94 13.36 -9.79 4.42
N ILE A 95 12.13 -9.31 4.23
CA ILE A 95 11.08 -9.34 5.25
C ILE A 95 10.58 -10.78 5.47
N SER A 96 10.49 -11.58 4.39
CA SER A 96 10.00 -12.97 4.46
C SER A 96 10.85 -13.86 5.38
N GLN A 97 12.14 -13.56 5.54
CA GLN A 97 13.04 -14.27 6.46
C GLN A 97 12.63 -14.13 7.94
N TYR A 98 11.82 -13.13 8.30
CA TYR A 98 11.43 -12.83 9.67
C TYR A 98 9.94 -13.03 9.95
N LEU A 99 9.13 -13.35 8.94
CA LEU A 99 7.71 -13.59 9.06
C LEU A 99 7.39 -15.09 9.00
N ASP A 100 6.39 -15.51 9.76
CA ASP A 100 5.80 -16.83 9.61
C ASP A 100 4.91 -16.84 8.35
N LEU A 101 5.42 -17.40 7.27
CA LEU A 101 4.79 -17.43 5.94
C LEU A 101 3.59 -18.39 5.85
N SER A 102 3.34 -19.20 6.89
CA SER A 102 2.13 -20.03 6.98
C SER A 102 0.88 -19.22 7.38
N ARG A 103 1.05 -17.95 7.77
CA ARG A 103 -0.05 -17.06 8.12
C ARG A 103 -0.75 -16.58 6.85
N PRO A 104 -2.09 -16.69 6.76
CA PRO A 104 -2.82 -16.26 5.59
C PRO A 104 -2.76 -14.73 5.46
N VAL A 105 -2.51 -14.25 4.24
CA VAL A 105 -2.69 -12.85 3.86
C VAL A 105 -4.15 -12.68 3.46
N VAL A 106 -4.94 -12.03 4.32
CA VAL A 106 -6.37 -11.81 4.11
C VAL A 106 -6.69 -10.46 3.48
N GLN A 107 -5.68 -9.60 3.33
CA GLN A 107 -5.80 -8.32 2.64
C GLN A 107 -4.50 -7.98 1.91
N LEU A 108 -4.59 -7.65 0.62
CA LEU A 108 -3.51 -7.12 -0.20
C LEU A 108 -4.00 -5.84 -0.88
N HIS A 109 -3.31 -4.73 -0.66
CA HIS A 109 -3.67 -3.46 -1.27
C HIS A 109 -2.47 -2.82 -1.98
N TRP A 110 -2.65 -2.42 -3.23
CA TRP A 110 -1.70 -1.59 -3.96
C TRP A 110 -2.23 -0.16 -4.04
N GLY A 111 -1.45 0.80 -3.56
CA GLY A 111 -1.81 2.22 -3.59
C GLY A 111 -0.60 3.13 -3.71
N GLY A 112 -0.79 4.44 -3.54
CA GLY A 112 0.31 5.40 -3.42
C GLY A 112 0.19 6.55 -4.39
N GLY A 113 0.91 6.47 -5.51
CA GLY A 113 0.65 7.29 -6.68
C GLY A 113 -0.47 6.65 -7.49
N THR A 114 -0.07 5.84 -8.46
CA THR A 114 -1.00 5.20 -9.37
C THR A 114 -0.49 3.79 -9.69
N PRO A 115 -0.96 2.74 -8.99
CA PRO A 115 -0.56 1.37 -9.26
C PRO A 115 -0.70 0.93 -10.73
N ASN A 116 -1.72 1.42 -11.44
CA ASN A 116 -1.88 1.18 -12.88
C ASN A 116 -0.88 1.94 -13.77
N PHE A 117 0.13 2.59 -13.19
CA PHE A 117 1.34 3.00 -13.90
C PHE A 117 2.15 1.79 -14.39
N LEU A 118 2.11 0.68 -13.64
CA LEU A 118 2.78 -0.57 -13.99
C LEU A 118 2.17 -1.17 -15.26
N THR A 119 3.03 -1.77 -16.08
CA THR A 119 2.59 -2.57 -17.23
C THR A 119 1.88 -3.85 -16.77
N ASN A 120 1.11 -4.48 -17.66
CA ASN A 120 0.44 -5.75 -17.37
C ASN A 120 1.43 -6.85 -16.96
N GLU A 121 2.61 -6.87 -17.57
CA GLU A 121 3.70 -7.80 -17.23
C GLU A 121 4.22 -7.55 -15.82
N GLU A 122 4.54 -6.30 -15.48
CA GLU A 122 5.01 -5.92 -14.15
C GLU A 122 3.98 -6.19 -13.05
N MET A 123 2.68 -6.00 -13.31
CA MET A 123 1.62 -6.38 -12.38
C MET A 123 1.61 -7.89 -12.10
N ARG A 124 1.74 -8.70 -13.16
CA ARG A 124 1.82 -10.17 -13.04
C ARG A 124 3.05 -10.61 -12.28
N GLU A 125 4.20 -9.99 -12.56
CA GLU A 125 5.43 -10.28 -11.83
C GLU A 125 5.33 -9.91 -10.34
N LEU A 126 4.81 -8.73 -10.02
CA LEU A 126 4.66 -8.29 -8.63
C LEU A 126 3.74 -9.21 -7.86
N TYR A 127 2.56 -9.50 -8.41
CA TYR A 127 1.63 -10.43 -7.80
C TYR A 127 2.20 -11.85 -7.71
N GLY A 128 2.88 -12.32 -8.75
CA GLY A 128 3.58 -13.60 -8.77
C GLY A 128 4.62 -13.69 -7.65
N LYS A 129 5.44 -12.65 -7.46
CA LYS A 129 6.41 -12.58 -6.37
C LYS A 129 5.74 -12.63 -4.99
N LEU A 130 4.65 -11.89 -4.81
CA LEU A 130 3.90 -11.87 -3.55
C LEU A 130 3.26 -13.24 -3.25
N SER A 131 2.56 -13.84 -4.21
CA SER A 131 1.88 -15.13 -4.07
C SER A 131 2.83 -16.32 -3.94
N GLN A 132 4.04 -16.24 -4.51
CA GLN A 132 5.10 -17.23 -4.29
C GLN A 132 5.72 -17.12 -2.89
N THR A 133 5.73 -15.92 -2.30
CA THR A 133 6.38 -15.67 -1.00
C THR A 133 5.41 -15.85 0.16
N PHE A 134 4.17 -15.37 0.02
CA PHE A 134 3.17 -15.35 1.08
C PHE A 134 1.96 -16.20 0.72
N GLN A 135 1.35 -16.83 1.72
CA GLN A 135 0.10 -17.57 1.56
C GLN A 135 -1.08 -16.59 1.42
N ILE A 136 -1.37 -16.16 0.19
CA ILE A 136 -2.54 -15.31 -0.11
C ILE A 136 -3.82 -16.14 0.06
N ASP A 137 -4.73 -15.64 0.90
CA ASP A 137 -6.04 -16.26 1.11
C ASP A 137 -6.91 -16.08 -0.13
N LYS A 138 -7.56 -17.16 -0.58
CA LYS A 138 -8.45 -17.14 -1.75
C LYS A 138 -9.70 -16.29 -1.52
N GLU A 139 -10.12 -16.17 -0.26
CA GLU A 139 -11.24 -15.33 0.15
C GLU A 139 -10.75 -13.96 0.68
N GLY A 140 -9.46 -13.67 0.54
CA GLY A 140 -8.86 -12.40 0.98
C GLY A 140 -9.27 -11.22 0.10
N GLU A 141 -9.28 -10.03 0.67
CA GLU A 141 -9.54 -8.80 -0.09
C GLU A 141 -8.28 -8.37 -0.84
N ILE A 142 -8.33 -8.39 -2.18
CA ILE A 142 -7.28 -7.85 -3.05
C ILE A 142 -7.81 -6.58 -3.70
N SER A 143 -7.15 -5.44 -3.44
CA SER A 143 -7.57 -4.14 -3.93
C SER A 143 -6.41 -3.33 -4.53
N ILE A 144 -6.75 -2.46 -5.49
CA ILE A 144 -5.80 -1.64 -6.24
C ILE A 144 -6.40 -0.26 -6.50
N GLU A 145 -5.61 0.80 -6.31
CA GLU A 145 -5.97 2.16 -6.73
C GLU A 145 -5.72 2.34 -8.23
N ILE A 146 -6.63 3.03 -8.93
CA ILE A 146 -6.57 3.23 -10.39
C ILE A 146 -6.74 4.70 -10.75
N ASP A 147 -5.84 5.24 -11.58
CA ASP A 147 -6.08 6.46 -12.36
C ASP A 147 -6.74 6.09 -13.69
N PRO A 148 -8.04 6.41 -13.88
CA PRO A 148 -8.79 6.01 -15.06
C PRO A 148 -8.31 6.70 -16.35
N ARG A 149 -7.47 7.74 -16.26
CA ARG A 149 -6.94 8.46 -17.43
C ARG A 149 -5.88 7.65 -18.20
N TYR A 150 -5.25 6.68 -17.54
CA TYR A 150 -4.10 5.94 -18.07
C TYR A 150 -4.29 4.42 -17.97
N LEU A 151 -5.53 3.95 -18.13
CA LEU A 151 -5.81 2.53 -18.26
C LEU A 151 -5.33 2.02 -19.64
N SER A 152 -4.36 1.10 -19.65
CA SER A 152 -3.96 0.43 -20.88
C SER A 152 -4.93 -0.67 -21.28
N GLU A 153 -4.96 -1.02 -22.56
CA GLU A 153 -5.73 -2.15 -23.06
C GLU A 153 -5.36 -3.45 -22.31
N GLY A 154 -6.36 -4.26 -21.95
CA GLY A 154 -6.17 -5.51 -21.23
C GLY A 154 -5.80 -5.37 -19.74
N GLN A 155 -5.69 -4.15 -19.20
CA GLN A 155 -5.20 -3.95 -17.82
C GLN A 155 -6.23 -4.33 -16.77
N LEU A 156 -7.52 -4.09 -17.02
CA LEU A 156 -8.59 -4.52 -16.11
C LEU A 156 -8.73 -6.04 -16.09
N GLU A 157 -8.59 -6.69 -17.25
CA GLU A 157 -8.52 -8.14 -17.39
C GLU A 157 -7.30 -8.68 -16.66
N THR A 158 -6.15 -8.02 -16.82
CA THR A 158 -4.92 -8.37 -16.10
C THR A 158 -5.14 -8.36 -14.60
N ILE A 159 -5.71 -7.27 -14.06
CA ILE A 159 -6.00 -7.11 -12.63
C ILE A 159 -7.00 -8.16 -12.14
N ARG A 160 -8.04 -8.47 -12.92
CA ARG A 160 -9.04 -9.49 -12.57
C ARG A 160 -8.44 -10.89 -12.47
N ASP A 161 -7.40 -11.17 -13.26
CA ASP A 161 -6.75 -12.48 -13.32
C ASP A 161 -5.64 -12.69 -12.28
N LEU A 162 -5.26 -11.64 -11.53
CA LEU A 162 -4.33 -11.76 -10.39
C LEU A 162 -5.06 -12.46 -9.22
#